data_AF-A0A164HB48-F1
#
_entry.id   AF-A0A164HB48-F1
#
_cell.length_a   1.000
_cell.length_b   1.000
_cell.length_c   1.000
_cell.angle_alpha   90.00
_cell.angle_beta   90.00
_cell.angle_gamma   90.00
#
_symmetry.space_group_name_H-M   'P 1'
#
loop_
_entity.id
_entity.type
_entity.pdbx_description
1 polymer ?
#
loop_
_entity_poly.entity_id
_entity_poly.type
_entity_poly.pdbx_seq_one_letter_code
_entity_poly.pdbx_strand_id
1 'polypeptide(L)'
;MPRATGTLLRAPLGTPGPANAVAELSSAWVDLGYIGEDGYTMSESRDTDKKKAFGGNVVKILQTDYSLTIQFSFLESINADVLRAVYGDDNVTVRGPSIRVRHNKAPLPHASWVIDTLDSAVGLRRIWIPDGQITTVDDVQIVHTETIAYKVTVECFEDADGTPLYEWVHIGRPPTQWTVTVDGKPTGGEFTLAVDGKPAAAVGFDATNAAVRSALAAVVGAEGVTVTGAAGGPYQVTLSGGGTLTGSGSGLTGGTAPKLTVTAATSVKTAA
;
A
#
# COMPACT_ATOMS: atom_id res chain seq x y z
N MET A 1 -2.41 -1.87 9.74
CA MET A 1 -2.48 -3.34 9.74
C MET A 1 -3.40 -3.74 8.58
N PRO A 2 -3.00 -4.60 7.64
CA PRO A 2 -1.64 -5.02 7.31
C PRO A 2 -1.01 -4.09 6.24
N ARG A 3 0.30 -3.87 6.34
CA ARG A 3 1.18 -3.49 5.21
C ARG A 3 2.26 -4.56 5.12
N ALA A 4 1.83 -5.81 5.01
CA ALA A 4 2.66 -6.95 4.63
C ALA A 4 2.56 -7.12 3.10
N THR A 5 3.53 -7.82 2.52
CA THR A 5 3.66 -8.13 1.08
C THR A 5 2.34 -8.57 0.43
N GLY A 6 1.62 -7.65 -0.22
CA GLY A 6 0.41 -7.95 -1.01
C GLY A 6 -0.87 -8.10 -0.18
N THR A 7 -1.61 -7.02 0.07
CA THR A 7 -3.00 -7.09 0.56
C THR A 7 -3.97 -6.69 -0.55
N LEU A 8 -4.98 -7.51 -0.78
CA LEU A 8 -6.03 -7.28 -1.78
C LEU A 8 -7.32 -6.88 -1.08
N LEU A 9 -7.88 -5.74 -1.45
CA LEU A 9 -9.13 -5.24 -0.89
C LEU A 9 -10.19 -5.11 -1.97
N ARG A 10 -11.44 -5.35 -1.58
CA ARG A 10 -12.63 -5.17 -2.43
C ARG A 10 -13.63 -4.27 -1.74
N ALA A 11 -14.31 -3.44 -2.51
CA ALA A 11 -15.41 -2.60 -2.06
C ALA A 11 -16.56 -2.63 -3.07
N PRO A 12 -17.79 -2.24 -2.67
CA PRO A 12 -18.88 -2.04 -3.62
C PRO A 12 -18.48 -1.09 -4.75
N LEU A 13 -18.99 -1.34 -5.97
CA LEU A 13 -18.76 -0.48 -7.12
C LEU A 13 -19.12 0.99 -6.81
N GLY A 14 -18.26 1.92 -7.24
CA GLY A 14 -18.43 3.36 -6.99
C GLY A 14 -17.93 3.82 -5.62
N THR A 15 -17.32 2.94 -4.83
CA THR A 15 -16.64 3.35 -3.58
C THR A 15 -15.49 4.31 -3.92
N PRO A 16 -15.38 5.47 -3.23
CA PRO A 16 -14.28 6.39 -3.46
C PRO A 16 -12.91 5.72 -3.31
N GLY A 17 -12.08 5.92 -4.33
CA GLY A 17 -10.72 5.42 -4.37
C GLY A 17 -9.76 6.13 -3.42
N PRO A 18 -8.57 5.56 -3.22
CA PRO A 18 -7.50 6.23 -2.50
C PRO A 18 -6.98 7.44 -3.28
N ALA A 19 -6.46 8.44 -2.57
CA ALA A 19 -5.83 9.61 -3.21
C ALA A 19 -4.34 9.41 -3.53
N ASN A 20 -3.71 8.43 -2.87
CA ASN A 20 -2.28 8.09 -3.03
C ASN A 20 -1.97 6.71 -2.40
N ALA A 21 -0.73 6.27 -2.52
CA ALA A 21 -0.24 4.98 -2.01
C ALA A 21 -0.30 4.83 -0.48
N VAL A 22 -0.52 5.93 0.26
CA VAL A 22 -0.43 5.93 1.72
C VAL A 22 -1.73 6.28 2.42
N ALA A 23 -2.72 6.75 1.67
CA ALA A 23 -4.01 7.19 2.16
C ALA A 23 -4.72 6.06 2.92
N GLU A 24 -5.34 6.40 4.05
CA GLU A 24 -6.20 5.45 4.73
C GLU A 24 -7.42 5.15 3.87
N LEU A 25 -7.76 3.88 3.77
CA LEU A 25 -8.98 3.42 3.12
C LEU A 25 -10.11 3.42 4.13
N SER A 26 -11.32 3.77 3.70
CA SER A 26 -12.51 3.69 4.53
C SER A 26 -12.84 2.23 4.88
N SER A 27 -13.69 2.03 5.89
CA SER A 27 -14.14 0.69 6.28
C SER A 27 -15.03 -0.01 5.24
N ALA A 28 -15.34 0.63 4.11
CA ALA A 28 -16.01 0.00 2.98
C ALA A 28 -15.08 -0.95 2.21
N TRP A 29 -13.77 -0.77 2.34
CA TRP A 29 -12.75 -1.62 1.77
C TRP A 29 -12.52 -2.83 2.68
N VAL A 30 -12.96 -4.00 2.21
CA VAL A 30 -12.81 -5.27 2.93
C VAL A 30 -11.52 -5.94 2.48
N ASP A 31 -10.66 -6.27 3.44
CA ASP A 31 -9.44 -7.04 3.20
C ASP A 31 -9.80 -8.50 2.89
N LEU A 32 -9.39 -8.95 1.71
CA LEU A 32 -9.61 -10.31 1.23
C LEU A 32 -8.47 -11.26 1.62
N GLY A 33 -7.44 -10.77 2.32
CA GLY A 33 -6.32 -11.55 2.81
C GLY A 33 -5.20 -11.70 1.79
N TYR A 34 -4.50 -12.84 1.85
CA TYR A 34 -3.27 -13.06 1.09
C TYR A 34 -3.53 -13.50 -0.35
N ILE A 35 -2.71 -12.95 -1.26
CA ILE A 35 -2.52 -13.49 -2.60
C ILE A 35 -1.30 -14.41 -2.66
N GLY A 36 -1.26 -15.29 -3.67
CA GLY A 36 -0.16 -16.24 -3.92
C GLY A 36 1.22 -15.60 -4.01
N GLU A 37 2.27 -16.40 -3.84
CA GLU A 37 3.67 -15.93 -3.88
C GLU A 37 4.08 -15.32 -5.24
N ASP A 38 3.37 -15.70 -6.31
CA ASP A 38 3.51 -15.11 -7.65
C ASP A 38 3.03 -13.65 -7.73
N GLY A 39 2.36 -13.15 -6.68
CA GLY A 39 1.79 -11.82 -6.64
C GLY A 39 0.61 -11.67 -7.60
N TYR A 40 0.66 -10.62 -8.41
CA TYR A 40 -0.34 -10.35 -9.45
C TYR A 40 0.36 -9.99 -10.77
N THR A 41 -0.27 -10.39 -11.87
CA THR A 41 0.16 -10.04 -13.23
C THR A 41 -0.79 -9.01 -13.80
N MET A 42 -0.24 -7.87 -14.24
CA MET A 42 -0.97 -6.86 -15.00
C MET A 42 -0.70 -7.04 -16.49
N SER A 43 -1.76 -7.22 -17.29
CA SER A 43 -1.66 -7.43 -18.73
C SER A 43 -2.45 -6.36 -19.48
N GLU A 44 -1.78 -5.68 -20.40
CA GLU A 44 -2.36 -4.67 -21.30
C GLU A 44 -2.32 -5.14 -22.74
N SER A 45 -3.44 -5.00 -23.46
CA SER A 45 -3.49 -5.24 -24.90
C SER A 45 -4.03 -4.02 -25.64
N ARG A 46 -3.48 -3.75 -26.83
CA ARG A 46 -3.92 -2.68 -27.75
C ARG A 46 -3.99 -3.25 -29.16
N ASP A 47 -5.20 -3.43 -29.66
CA ASP A 47 -5.40 -3.85 -31.04
C ASP A 47 -5.45 -2.64 -31.97
N THR A 48 -4.82 -2.76 -33.15
CA THR A 48 -4.78 -1.69 -34.14
C THR A 48 -5.06 -2.16 -35.56
N ASP A 49 -5.84 -1.34 -36.27
CA ASP A 49 -6.18 -1.48 -37.67
C ASP A 49 -5.30 -0.55 -38.53
N LYS A 50 -4.50 -1.13 -39.44
CA LYS A 50 -3.72 -0.37 -40.42
C LYS A 50 -4.52 -0.15 -41.70
N LYS A 51 -5.02 1.07 -41.92
CA LYS A 51 -5.65 1.45 -43.19
C LYS A 51 -4.57 1.79 -44.22
N LYS A 52 -4.57 1.11 -45.37
CA LYS A 52 -3.58 1.27 -46.44
C LYS A 52 -4.15 2.04 -47.63
N ALA A 53 -3.34 2.88 -48.26
CA ALA A 53 -3.61 3.46 -49.57
C ALA A 53 -3.58 2.38 -50.65
N PHE A 54 -4.25 2.65 -51.77
CA PHE A 54 -4.07 1.88 -52.98
C PHE A 54 -2.61 1.99 -53.43
N GLY A 55 -1.88 0.87 -53.43
CA GLY A 55 -0.41 0.83 -53.56
C GLY A 55 0.33 0.30 -52.31
N GLY A 56 -0.37 0.04 -51.21
CA GLY A 56 0.15 -0.73 -50.07
C GLY A 56 0.73 0.10 -48.90
N ASN A 57 0.89 1.41 -49.07
CA ASN A 57 1.38 2.31 -48.02
C ASN A 57 0.36 2.46 -46.89
N VAL A 58 0.78 2.40 -45.62
CA VAL A 58 -0.10 2.65 -44.47
C VAL A 58 -0.39 4.16 -44.38
N VAL A 59 -1.68 4.50 -44.31
CA VAL A 59 -2.18 5.89 -44.23
C VAL A 59 -2.68 6.23 -42.83
N LYS A 60 -3.25 5.26 -42.12
CA LYS A 60 -3.77 5.47 -40.76
C LYS A 60 -3.62 4.20 -39.93
N ILE A 61 -3.26 4.37 -38.66
CA ILE A 61 -3.35 3.32 -37.63
C ILE A 61 -4.50 3.73 -36.71
N LEU A 62 -5.49 2.87 -36.56
CA LEU A 62 -6.64 3.08 -35.67
C LEU A 62 -6.53 2.09 -34.52
N GLN A 63 -6.56 2.55 -33.28
CA GLN A 63 -6.76 1.64 -32.14
C GLN A 63 -8.22 1.16 -32.17
N THR A 64 -8.42 -0.15 -32.16
CA THR A 64 -9.74 -0.79 -32.23
C THR A 64 -10.18 -1.37 -30.91
N ASP A 65 -9.24 -1.73 -30.05
CA ASP A 65 -9.50 -2.28 -28.72
C ASP A 65 -8.40 -1.88 -27.74
N TYR A 66 -8.77 -1.79 -26.47
CA TYR A 66 -7.86 -1.71 -25.34
C TYR A 66 -8.44 -2.55 -24.21
N SER A 67 -7.63 -3.45 -23.65
CA SER A 67 -8.00 -4.24 -22.49
C SER A 67 -6.89 -4.20 -21.45
N LEU A 68 -7.30 -4.23 -20.18
CA LEU A 68 -6.42 -4.25 -19.03
C LEU A 68 -6.95 -5.28 -18.05
N THR A 69 -6.13 -6.28 -17.73
CA THR A 69 -6.49 -7.34 -16.79
C THR A 69 -5.47 -7.49 -15.68
N ILE A 70 -5.95 -7.82 -14.49
CA ILE A 70 -5.13 -8.24 -13.36
C ILE A 70 -5.44 -9.72 -13.06
N GLN A 71 -4.41 -10.57 -13.06
CA GLN A 71 -4.51 -11.97 -12.65
C GLN A 71 -3.77 -12.21 -11.34
N PHE A 72 -4.38 -12.93 -10.40
CA PHE A 72 -3.77 -13.32 -9.12
C PHE A 72 -4.47 -14.54 -8.53
N SER A 73 -3.93 -15.09 -7.44
CA SER A 73 -4.50 -16.24 -6.72
C SER A 73 -4.84 -15.87 -5.28
N PHE A 74 -6.11 -15.98 -4.87
CA PHE A 74 -6.48 -15.91 -3.45
C PHE A 74 -6.01 -17.18 -2.71
N LEU A 75 -5.45 -17.03 -1.50
CA LEU A 75 -5.05 -18.16 -0.63
C LEU A 75 -6.03 -18.46 0.52
N GLU A 76 -7.17 -17.76 0.56
CA GLU A 76 -8.10 -17.77 1.68
C GLU A 76 -9.36 -18.61 1.38
N SER A 77 -9.20 -19.94 1.32
CA SER A 77 -10.25 -20.86 0.87
C SER A 77 -11.52 -20.90 1.72
N ILE A 78 -11.46 -20.40 2.97
CA ILE A 78 -12.59 -20.33 3.90
C ILE A 78 -12.96 -18.91 4.29
N ASN A 79 -12.40 -17.89 3.63
CA ASN A 79 -12.81 -16.51 3.84
C ASN A 79 -14.10 -16.24 3.04
N ALA A 80 -15.17 -15.89 3.75
CA ALA A 80 -16.47 -15.63 3.13
C ALA A 80 -16.41 -14.49 2.11
N ASP A 81 -15.57 -13.46 2.31
CA ASP A 81 -15.46 -12.33 1.41
C ASP A 81 -14.71 -12.70 0.12
N VAL A 82 -13.73 -13.60 0.20
CA VAL A 82 -13.11 -14.21 -0.98
C VAL A 82 -14.12 -15.07 -1.74
N LEU A 83 -14.85 -15.93 -1.04
CA LEU A 83 -15.87 -16.77 -1.68
C LEU A 83 -16.96 -15.92 -2.35
N ARG A 84 -17.32 -14.78 -1.77
CA ARG A 84 -18.26 -13.81 -2.36
C ARG A 84 -17.71 -13.14 -3.61
N ALA A 85 -16.42 -12.79 -3.63
CA ALA A 85 -15.77 -12.31 -4.83
C ALA A 85 -15.79 -13.37 -5.95
N VAL A 86 -15.40 -14.61 -5.63
CA VAL A 86 -15.23 -15.70 -6.60
C VAL A 86 -16.57 -16.25 -7.11
N TYR A 87 -17.60 -16.33 -6.26
CA TYR A 87 -18.87 -16.98 -6.59
C TYR A 87 -20.08 -16.03 -6.62
N GLY A 88 -19.90 -14.75 -6.28
CA GLY A 88 -20.96 -13.75 -6.19
C GLY A 88 -21.60 -13.67 -4.80
N ASP A 89 -21.95 -12.44 -4.39
CA ASP A 89 -22.38 -12.13 -3.02
C ASP A 89 -23.63 -12.93 -2.60
N ASP A 90 -24.62 -13.05 -3.48
CA ASP A 90 -25.86 -13.81 -3.22
C ASP A 90 -25.62 -15.31 -3.03
N ASN A 91 -24.53 -15.84 -3.58
CA ASN A 91 -24.26 -17.27 -3.58
C ASN A 91 -23.59 -17.77 -2.30
N VAL A 92 -23.14 -16.86 -1.43
CA VAL A 92 -22.45 -17.20 -0.19
C VAL A 92 -23.29 -16.82 1.02
N THR A 93 -23.55 -17.80 1.88
CA THR A 93 -24.29 -17.61 3.13
C THR A 93 -23.49 -18.15 4.30
N VAL A 94 -23.34 -17.34 5.34
CA VAL A 94 -22.61 -17.70 6.58
C VAL A 94 -23.64 -17.93 7.69
N ARG A 95 -23.52 -19.04 8.41
CA ARG A 95 -24.38 -19.39 9.56
C ARG A 95 -23.50 -19.99 10.66
N GLY A 96 -23.16 -19.19 11.66
CA GLY A 96 -22.21 -19.60 12.70
C GLY A 96 -20.86 -19.99 12.07
N PRO A 97 -20.30 -21.17 12.39
CA PRO A 97 -19.03 -21.63 11.83
C PRO A 97 -19.13 -22.19 10.39
N SER A 98 -20.33 -22.21 9.79
CA SER A 98 -20.56 -22.84 8.49
C SER A 98 -20.74 -21.82 7.38
N ILE A 99 -20.11 -22.10 6.23
CA ILE A 99 -20.27 -21.34 4.99
C ILE A 99 -20.93 -22.25 3.96
N ARG A 100 -21.99 -21.76 3.32
CA ARG A 100 -22.61 -22.42 2.16
C ARG A 100 -22.38 -21.57 0.93
N VAL A 101 -21.79 -22.18 -0.10
CA VAL A 101 -21.51 -21.59 -1.41
C VAL A 101 -22.38 -22.27 -2.47
N ARG A 102 -23.02 -21.49 -3.35
CA ARG A 102 -23.78 -21.97 -4.50
C ARG A 102 -22.99 -21.75 -5.78
N HIS A 103 -22.75 -22.81 -6.54
CA HIS A 103 -22.15 -22.73 -7.87
C HIS A 103 -23.26 -22.61 -8.92
N ASN A 104 -23.17 -21.62 -9.80
CA ASN A 104 -24.12 -21.41 -10.90
C ASN A 104 -23.50 -20.54 -12.00
N LYS A 105 -24.32 -20.24 -13.03
CA LYS A 105 -23.93 -19.47 -14.22
C LYS A 105 -24.19 -17.96 -14.12
N ALA A 106 -24.51 -17.44 -12.93
CA ALA A 106 -24.75 -16.00 -12.78
C ALA A 106 -23.46 -15.24 -13.11
N PRO A 107 -23.54 -14.12 -13.85
CA PRO A 107 -22.39 -13.26 -14.07
C PRO A 107 -21.91 -12.72 -12.71
N LEU A 108 -20.59 -12.62 -12.55
CA LEU A 108 -20.01 -12.05 -11.33
C LEU A 108 -20.22 -10.53 -11.32
N PRO A 109 -20.49 -9.92 -10.15
CA PRO A 109 -20.73 -8.49 -10.07
C PRO A 109 -19.45 -7.69 -10.28
N HIS A 110 -19.63 -6.47 -10.79
CA HIS A 110 -18.61 -5.44 -10.79
C HIS A 110 -18.34 -4.97 -9.36
N ALA A 111 -17.08 -4.63 -9.07
CA ALA A 111 -16.65 -4.13 -7.77
C ALA A 111 -15.43 -3.22 -7.93
N SER A 112 -15.13 -2.41 -6.90
CA SER A 112 -13.89 -1.65 -6.84
C SER A 112 -12.82 -2.46 -6.10
N TRP A 113 -11.57 -2.38 -6.55
CA TRP A 113 -10.47 -3.20 -6.03
C TRP A 113 -9.25 -2.34 -5.69
N VAL A 114 -8.54 -2.69 -4.62
CA VAL A 114 -7.23 -2.12 -4.29
C VAL A 114 -6.22 -3.24 -4.06
N ILE A 115 -5.02 -3.09 -4.62
CA ILE A 115 -3.89 -3.97 -4.35
C ILE A 115 -2.76 -3.14 -3.77
N ASP A 116 -2.40 -3.43 -2.53
CA ASP A 116 -1.25 -2.82 -1.85
C ASP A 116 -0.07 -3.77 -1.87
N THR A 117 1.03 -3.32 -2.47
CA THR A 117 2.29 -4.04 -2.57
C THR A 117 3.37 -3.27 -1.85
N LEU A 118 4.13 -3.97 -1.01
CA LEU A 118 5.35 -3.46 -0.43
C LEU A 118 6.52 -4.07 -1.22
N ASP A 119 7.22 -3.24 -1.97
CA ASP A 119 8.47 -3.59 -2.62
C ASP A 119 9.62 -3.02 -1.80
N SER A 120 10.50 -3.89 -1.30
CA SER A 120 11.67 -3.47 -0.50
C SER A 120 12.66 -2.59 -1.26
N ALA A 121 12.70 -2.65 -2.59
CA ALA A 121 13.59 -1.85 -3.42
C ALA A 121 12.98 -0.50 -3.83
N VAL A 122 11.64 -0.40 -3.86
CA VAL A 122 10.93 0.81 -4.32
C VAL A 122 10.20 1.48 -3.17
N GLY A 123 9.29 0.79 -2.48
CA GLY A 123 8.46 1.34 -1.42
C GLY A 123 7.03 0.79 -1.49
N LEU A 124 6.03 1.63 -1.18
CA LEU A 124 4.63 1.22 -1.31
C LEU A 124 4.13 1.47 -2.72
N ARG A 125 3.61 0.43 -3.36
CA ARG A 125 2.85 0.51 -4.60
C ARG A 125 1.40 0.20 -4.28
N ARG A 126 0.49 1.06 -4.74
CA ARG A 126 -0.95 0.86 -4.62
C ARG A 126 -1.58 0.93 -6.00
N ILE A 127 -2.34 -0.09 -6.33
CA ILE A 127 -3.23 -0.10 -7.50
C ILE A 127 -4.65 0.10 -7.02
N TRP A 128 -5.43 0.89 -7.75
CA TRP A 128 -6.88 1.00 -7.59
C TRP A 128 -7.57 0.76 -8.93
N ILE A 129 -8.50 -0.18 -8.93
CA ILE A 129 -9.38 -0.50 -10.05
C ILE A 129 -10.76 0.03 -9.67
N PRO A 130 -11.23 1.15 -10.27
CA PRO A 130 -12.52 1.73 -9.92
C PRO A 130 -13.69 0.79 -10.25
N ASP A 131 -13.62 0.15 -11.41
CA ASP A 131 -14.59 -0.84 -11.89
C ASP A 131 -13.85 -2.08 -12.41
N GLY A 132 -13.94 -3.18 -11.64
CA GLY A 132 -13.36 -4.45 -12.01
C GLY A 132 -14.35 -5.60 -11.88
N GLN A 133 -14.34 -6.51 -12.84
CA GLN A 133 -15.16 -7.74 -12.82
C GLN A 133 -14.25 -8.96 -12.94
N ILE A 134 -14.44 -9.95 -12.07
CA ILE A 134 -13.81 -11.26 -12.29
C ILE A 134 -14.48 -11.89 -13.52
N THR A 135 -13.71 -12.11 -14.58
CA THR A 135 -14.17 -12.71 -15.84
C THR A 135 -13.85 -14.19 -15.93
N THR A 136 -12.79 -14.62 -15.25
CA THR A 136 -12.36 -16.01 -15.21
C THR A 136 -12.01 -16.42 -13.78
N VAL A 137 -12.44 -17.62 -13.41
CA VAL A 137 -11.97 -18.37 -12.25
C VAL A 137 -11.40 -19.68 -12.81
N ASP A 138 -10.12 -19.93 -12.60
CA ASP A 138 -9.47 -21.17 -13.06
C ASP A 138 -9.93 -22.38 -12.24
N ASP A 139 -9.57 -23.59 -12.68
CA ASP A 139 -9.88 -24.83 -11.96
C ASP A 139 -9.36 -24.80 -10.51
N VAL A 140 -10.23 -25.16 -9.57
CA VAL A 140 -9.92 -25.17 -8.14
C VAL A 140 -9.45 -26.57 -7.73
N GLN A 141 -8.16 -26.70 -7.42
CA GLN A 141 -7.60 -27.95 -6.93
C GLN A 141 -7.86 -28.10 -5.42
N ILE A 142 -8.69 -29.09 -5.05
CA ILE A 142 -8.98 -29.42 -3.66
C ILE A 142 -8.14 -30.63 -3.26
N VAL A 143 -7.08 -30.39 -2.49
CA VAL A 143 -6.13 -31.41 -2.04
C VAL A 143 -5.75 -31.22 -0.59
N HIS A 144 -5.30 -32.29 0.08
CA HIS A 144 -4.81 -32.22 1.47
C HIS A 144 -3.31 -31.89 1.56
N THR A 145 -2.60 -31.84 0.43
CA THR A 145 -1.13 -31.68 0.37
C THR A 145 -0.69 -30.24 0.14
N GLU A 146 -1.59 -29.37 -0.35
CA GLU A 146 -1.27 -28.02 -0.79
C GLU A 146 -2.38 -27.04 -0.39
N THR A 147 -2.08 -25.75 -0.44
CA THR A 147 -3.05 -24.68 -0.19
C THR A 147 -4.09 -24.64 -1.30
N ILE A 148 -5.37 -24.70 -0.93
CA ILE A 148 -6.47 -24.46 -1.88
C ILE A 148 -6.47 -22.99 -2.25
N ALA A 149 -6.28 -22.70 -3.54
CA ALA A 149 -6.22 -21.35 -4.07
C ALA A 149 -7.32 -21.10 -5.13
N TYR A 150 -7.76 -19.85 -5.23
CA TYR A 150 -8.65 -19.40 -6.30
C TYR A 150 -7.90 -18.45 -7.22
N LYS A 151 -7.46 -18.95 -8.36
CA LYS A 151 -6.83 -18.13 -9.39
C LYS A 151 -7.90 -17.46 -10.23
N VAL A 152 -7.85 -16.13 -10.30
CA VAL A 152 -8.85 -15.31 -10.96
C VAL A 152 -8.21 -14.31 -11.93
N THR A 153 -8.97 -13.94 -12.95
CA THR A 153 -8.66 -12.80 -13.83
C THR A 153 -9.74 -11.73 -13.63
N VAL A 154 -9.31 -10.53 -13.28
CA VAL A 154 -10.16 -9.33 -13.18
C VAL A 154 -9.96 -8.48 -14.42
N GLU A 155 -11.03 -8.26 -15.18
CA GLU A 155 -11.08 -7.24 -16.23
C GLU A 155 -11.26 -5.86 -15.60
N CYS A 156 -10.47 -4.88 -16.02
CA CYS A 156 -10.51 -3.50 -15.52
C CYS A 156 -11.26 -2.63 -16.53
N PHE A 157 -12.45 -2.15 -16.16
CA PHE A 157 -13.27 -1.30 -17.01
C PHE A 157 -12.95 0.16 -16.76
N GLU A 158 -13.05 0.97 -17.82
CA GLU A 158 -12.90 2.41 -17.73
C GLU A 158 -13.94 3.01 -16.78
N ASP A 159 -13.48 3.88 -15.89
CA ASP A 159 -14.34 4.70 -15.07
C ASP A 159 -14.92 5.90 -15.86
N ALA A 160 -15.55 6.83 -15.15
CA ALA A 160 -16.12 8.03 -15.76
C ALA A 160 -15.09 8.94 -16.45
N ASP A 161 -13.81 8.83 -16.08
CA ASP A 161 -12.70 9.59 -16.66
C ASP A 161 -11.99 8.81 -17.80
N GLY A 162 -12.51 7.64 -18.19
CA GLY A 162 -11.91 6.78 -19.20
C GLY A 162 -10.68 6.02 -18.69
N THR A 163 -10.52 5.90 -17.36
CA THR A 163 -9.34 5.28 -16.75
C THR A 163 -9.72 3.96 -16.07
N PRO A 164 -9.14 2.82 -16.50
CA PRO A 164 -9.50 1.52 -15.93
C PRO A 164 -8.73 1.19 -14.65
N LEU A 165 -7.60 1.86 -14.41
CA LEU A 165 -6.72 1.58 -13.28
C LEU A 165 -5.86 2.80 -12.95
N TYR A 166 -5.74 3.08 -11.66
CA TYR A 166 -4.81 4.07 -11.12
C TYR A 166 -3.70 3.38 -10.34
N GLU A 167 -2.49 3.89 -10.48
CA GLU A 167 -1.33 3.40 -9.77
C GLU A 167 -0.63 4.55 -9.03
N TRP A 168 -0.31 4.33 -7.76
CA TRP A 168 0.55 5.21 -6.99
C TRP A 168 1.76 4.45 -6.47
N VAL A 169 2.91 5.09 -6.59
CA VAL A 169 4.17 4.63 -5.99
C VAL A 169 4.62 5.67 -4.98
N HIS A 170 4.90 5.23 -3.77
CA HIS A 170 5.56 6.01 -2.75
C HIS A 170 6.92 5.37 -2.45
N ILE A 171 8.00 6.11 -2.73
CA ILE A 171 9.36 5.62 -2.49
C ILE A 171 9.64 5.59 -0.99
N GLY A 172 10.14 4.45 -0.50
CA GLY A 172 10.33 4.19 0.93
C GLY A 172 9.03 3.91 1.69
N ARG A 173 9.14 3.43 2.94
CA ARG A 173 8.00 3.04 3.80
C ARG A 173 7.46 4.25 4.60
N PRO A 174 6.31 4.84 4.28
CA PRO A 174 5.82 6.01 5.00
C PRO A 174 5.46 5.69 6.46
N PRO A 175 5.58 6.66 7.39
CA PRO A 175 6.02 8.05 7.16
C PRO A 175 7.52 8.17 6.90
N THR A 176 7.91 9.04 5.96
CA THR A 176 9.32 9.33 5.67
C THR A 176 9.83 10.57 6.37
N GLN A 177 8.95 11.44 6.87
CA GLN A 177 9.31 12.69 7.53
C GLN A 177 8.73 12.75 8.94
N TRP A 178 9.55 13.22 9.87
CA TRP A 178 9.26 13.28 11.30
C TRP A 178 9.79 14.57 11.90
N THR A 179 9.01 15.16 12.80
CA THR A 179 9.47 16.24 13.67
C THR A 179 9.75 15.67 15.05
N VAL A 180 10.97 15.88 15.54
CA VAL A 180 11.40 15.51 16.90
C VAL A 180 11.56 16.80 17.70
N THR A 181 10.73 17.00 18.72
CA THR A 181 10.74 18.19 19.57
C THR A 181 11.22 17.82 20.97
N VAL A 182 12.19 18.57 21.48
CA VAL A 182 12.62 18.54 22.89
C VAL A 182 11.98 19.73 23.60
N ASP A 183 11.00 19.45 24.47
CA ASP A 183 10.25 20.45 25.22
C ASP A 183 10.75 20.56 26.68
N GLY A 184 10.34 21.63 27.37
CA GLY A 184 10.65 21.82 28.79
C GLY A 184 12.04 22.40 29.09
N LYS A 185 12.82 22.73 28.06
CA LYS A 185 14.16 23.36 28.17
C LYS A 185 15.11 22.60 29.11
N PRO A 186 15.35 21.29 28.89
CA PRO A 186 16.34 20.56 29.68
C PRO A 186 17.69 21.27 29.65
N THR A 187 18.46 21.12 30.72
CA THR A 187 19.83 21.66 30.85
C THR A 187 20.88 20.56 30.92
N GLY A 188 20.47 19.31 30.75
CA GLY A 188 21.33 18.14 30.81
C GLY A 188 20.60 16.85 30.45
N GLY A 189 21.35 15.75 30.39
CA GLY A 189 20.82 14.43 30.11
C GLY A 189 20.74 14.10 28.62
N GLU A 190 20.15 12.94 28.34
CA GLU A 190 20.09 12.36 26.99
C GLU A 190 18.68 11.87 26.67
N PHE A 191 18.38 11.80 25.38
CA PHE A 191 17.19 11.15 24.84
C PHE A 191 17.58 10.04 23.87
N THR A 192 16.70 9.07 23.66
CA THR A 192 16.89 8.00 22.69
C THR A 192 15.84 8.08 21.59
N LEU A 193 16.24 7.77 20.36
CA LEU A 193 15.34 7.57 19.22
C LEU A 193 15.37 6.11 18.80
N ALA A 194 14.30 5.63 18.17
CA ALA A 194 14.24 4.30 17.59
C ALA A 194 13.52 4.31 16.26
N VAL A 195 14.06 3.59 15.27
CA VAL A 195 13.42 3.35 13.97
C VAL A 195 12.89 1.93 13.96
N ASP A 196 11.58 1.76 13.77
CA ASP A 196 10.89 0.46 13.78
C ASP A 196 11.23 -0.40 15.00
N GLY A 197 11.28 0.26 16.17
CA GLY A 197 11.59 -0.37 17.46
C GLY A 197 13.07 -0.66 17.69
N LYS A 198 13.96 -0.44 16.71
CA LYS A 198 15.41 -0.58 16.88
C LYS A 198 15.99 0.72 17.46
N PRO A 199 16.53 0.70 18.70
CA PRO A 199 17.06 1.90 19.33
C PRO A 199 18.35 2.37 18.66
N ALA A 200 18.48 3.68 18.48
CA ALA A 200 19.73 4.37 18.18
C ALA A 200 20.52 4.62 19.48
N ALA A 201 21.78 5.02 19.34
CA ALA A 201 22.57 5.51 20.46
C ALA A 201 21.88 6.72 21.13
N ALA A 202 22.06 6.87 22.44
CA ALA A 202 21.55 8.02 23.17
C ALA A 202 22.22 9.31 22.67
N VAL A 203 21.45 10.39 22.68
CA VAL A 203 21.84 11.69 22.13
C VAL A 203 21.62 12.76 23.18
N GLY A 204 22.60 13.66 23.36
CA GLY A 204 22.53 14.74 24.34
C GLY A 204 21.36 15.71 24.12
N PHE A 205 20.85 16.31 25.20
CA PHE A 205 19.71 17.21 25.19
C PHE A 205 19.82 18.41 24.22
N ASP A 206 21.04 18.88 23.94
CA ASP A 206 21.37 20.02 23.08
C ASP A 206 22.04 19.60 21.76
N ALA A 207 21.93 18.33 21.38
CA ALA A 207 22.66 17.76 20.26
C ALA A 207 22.47 18.52 18.94
N THR A 208 23.53 18.54 18.13
CA THR A 208 23.48 19.09 16.76
C THR A 208 22.77 18.13 15.82
N ASN A 209 22.32 18.63 14.66
CA ASN A 209 21.78 17.79 13.58
C ASN A 209 22.74 16.64 13.19
N ALA A 210 24.05 16.91 13.21
CA ALA A 210 25.07 15.91 12.89
C ALA A 210 25.10 14.77 13.90
N ALA A 211 24.97 15.05 15.20
CA ALA A 211 24.94 14.04 16.25
C ALA A 211 23.66 13.19 16.17
N VAL A 212 22.49 13.82 16.01
CA VAL A 212 21.22 13.10 15.81
C VAL A 212 21.26 12.25 14.54
N ARG A 213 21.78 12.79 13.44
CA ARG A 213 21.96 12.04 12.18
C ARG A 213 22.89 10.85 12.39
N SER A 214 24.01 11.03 13.07
CA SER A 214 24.98 9.94 13.31
C SER A 214 24.35 8.78 14.07
N ALA A 215 23.55 9.07 15.11
CA ALA A 215 22.85 8.05 15.88
C ALA A 215 21.85 7.25 15.04
N LEU A 216 21.03 7.95 14.24
CA LEU A 216 20.03 7.31 13.36
C LEU A 216 20.69 6.57 12.18
N ALA A 217 21.76 7.11 11.61
CA ALA A 217 22.49 6.50 10.49
C ALA A 217 23.11 5.15 10.86
N ALA A 218 23.43 4.93 12.14
CA ALA A 218 23.87 3.62 12.62
C ALA A 218 22.76 2.55 12.56
N VAL A 219 21.48 2.95 12.52
CA VAL A 219 20.31 2.06 12.43
C VAL A 219 19.87 1.86 10.98
N VAL A 220 19.82 2.93 10.18
CA VAL A 220 19.23 2.91 8.83
C VAL A 220 20.24 3.07 7.69
N GLY A 221 21.53 3.22 8.00
CA GLY A 221 22.58 3.53 7.03
C GLY A 221 22.74 5.04 6.78
N ALA A 222 23.93 5.46 6.33
CA ALA A 222 24.29 6.87 6.18
C ALA A 222 23.42 7.63 5.15
N GLU A 223 23.02 6.96 4.07
CA GLU A 223 22.11 7.49 3.05
C GLU A 223 20.62 7.33 3.44
N GLY A 224 20.35 6.58 4.52
CA GLY A 224 19.01 6.29 5.00
C GLY A 224 18.38 7.41 5.83
N VAL A 225 19.13 8.45 6.20
CA VAL A 225 18.63 9.54 7.05
C VAL A 225 19.27 10.90 6.76
N THR A 226 18.42 11.93 6.74
CA THR A 226 18.83 13.34 6.84
C THR A 226 18.18 14.00 8.05
N VAL A 227 18.89 14.93 8.68
CA VAL A 227 18.41 15.68 9.84
C VAL A 227 18.72 17.15 9.65
N THR A 228 17.71 18.01 9.78
CA THR A 228 17.85 19.47 9.77
C THR A 228 17.14 20.08 10.98
N GLY A 229 17.31 21.38 11.23
CA GLY A 229 16.75 22.06 12.40
C GLY A 229 17.81 22.75 13.25
N ALA A 230 17.41 23.22 14.44
CA ALA A 230 18.30 23.84 15.41
C ALA A 230 18.94 22.79 16.34
N ALA A 231 20.12 23.09 16.90
CA ALA A 231 20.69 22.29 17.98
C ALA A 231 19.74 22.33 19.20
N GLY A 232 19.51 21.17 19.83
CA GLY A 232 18.46 20.98 20.84
C GLY A 232 17.04 20.87 20.29
N GLY A 233 16.87 20.92 18.96
CA GLY A 233 15.58 20.75 18.29
C GLY A 233 14.74 22.03 18.16
N PRO A 234 13.56 21.96 17.50
CA PRO A 234 13.00 20.76 16.87
C PRO A 234 13.84 20.31 15.66
N TYR A 235 14.00 19.00 15.52
CA TYR A 235 14.69 18.36 14.40
C TYR A 235 13.67 17.92 13.35
N GLN A 236 13.94 18.21 12.09
CA GLN A 236 13.25 17.63 10.95
C GLN A 236 14.07 16.44 10.46
N VAL A 237 13.56 15.23 10.68
CA VAL A 237 14.19 13.97 10.32
C VAL A 237 13.50 13.42 9.07
N THR A 238 14.27 13.14 8.03
CA THR A 238 13.77 12.39 6.86
C THR A 238 14.46 11.03 6.82
N LEU A 239 13.68 9.95 6.86
CA LEU A 239 14.11 8.58 6.66
C LEU A 239 13.88 8.20 5.20
N SER A 240 14.94 7.96 4.43
CA SER A 240 14.87 7.68 2.98
C SER A 240 14.16 6.35 2.71
N GLY A 241 14.42 5.33 3.54
CA GLY A 241 13.67 4.07 3.54
C GLY A 241 12.35 4.15 4.29
N GLY A 242 12.06 5.29 4.91
CA GLY A 242 10.91 5.52 5.78
C GLY A 242 10.90 4.65 7.04
N GLY A 243 9.76 4.57 7.72
CA GLY A 243 9.55 3.76 8.92
C GLY A 243 8.96 4.53 10.09
N THR A 244 8.72 3.84 11.20
CA THR A 244 8.19 4.47 12.43
C THR A 244 9.32 5.01 13.26
N LEU A 245 9.40 6.34 13.42
CA LEU A 245 10.31 6.97 14.37
C LEU A 245 9.59 7.14 15.71
N THR A 246 10.23 6.67 16.77
CA THR A 246 9.78 6.89 18.15
C THR A 246 10.95 7.43 18.97
N GLY A 247 10.68 7.89 20.19
CA GLY A 247 11.75 8.29 21.09
C GLY A 247 11.32 8.35 22.54
N SER A 248 12.32 8.30 23.42
CA SER A 248 12.16 8.47 24.87
C SER A 248 13.00 9.64 25.36
N GLY A 249 12.34 10.57 26.04
CA GLY A 249 13.00 11.67 26.76
C GLY A 249 13.24 11.38 28.25
N SER A 250 13.08 10.13 28.71
CA SER A 250 13.14 9.79 30.14
C SER A 250 14.50 10.08 30.80
N GLY A 251 15.57 10.21 30.01
CA GLY A 251 16.92 10.58 30.47
C GLY A 251 17.19 12.09 30.48
N LEU A 252 16.24 12.93 30.06
CA LEU A 252 16.40 14.38 30.07
C LEU A 252 16.28 14.93 31.49
N THR A 253 17.11 15.92 31.83
CA THR A 253 17.18 16.51 33.17
C THR A 253 17.26 18.03 33.13
N GLY A 254 16.91 18.67 34.25
CA GLY A 254 16.81 20.12 34.34
C GLY A 254 15.61 20.69 33.59
N GLY A 255 15.46 22.02 33.62
CA GLY A 255 14.32 22.71 33.01
C GLY A 255 12.99 22.47 33.73
N THR A 256 11.89 22.71 33.01
CA THR A 256 10.51 22.58 33.49
C THR A 256 9.83 21.43 32.76
N ALA A 257 9.72 20.27 33.42
CA ALA A 257 9.07 19.06 32.89
C ALA A 257 9.59 18.67 31.48
N PRO A 258 10.89 18.35 31.35
CA PRO A 258 11.48 18.02 30.06
C PRO A 258 10.80 16.80 29.43
N LYS A 259 10.55 16.88 28.13
CA LYS A 259 9.84 15.84 27.36
C LYS A 259 10.37 15.77 25.93
N LEU A 260 10.35 14.56 25.38
CA LEU A 260 10.53 14.34 23.94
C LEU A 260 9.17 14.06 23.29
N THR A 261 8.88 14.73 22.18
CA THR A 261 7.71 14.46 21.33
C THR A 261 8.19 14.13 19.93
N VAL A 262 7.68 13.04 19.34
CA VAL A 262 8.01 12.62 17.97
C VAL A 262 6.70 12.52 17.19
N THR A 263 6.59 13.28 16.10
CA THR A 263 5.37 13.38 15.30
C THR A 263 5.69 13.15 13.82
N ALA A 264 4.92 12.31 13.14
CA ALA A 264 5.05 12.15 11.69
C ALA A 264 4.53 13.39 10.96
N ALA A 265 5.19 13.82 9.89
CA ALA A 265 4.62 14.83 9.01
C ALA A 265 3.43 14.23 8.26
N THR A 266 2.25 14.85 8.37
CA THR A 266 1.13 14.55 7.48
C THR A 266 1.49 14.99 6.08
N SER A 267 1.46 14.08 5.11
CA SER A 267 1.57 14.41 3.69
C SER A 267 0.52 15.45 3.34
N VAL A 268 0.96 16.65 2.97
CA VAL A 268 0.10 17.75 2.51
C VAL A 268 -0.67 17.23 1.28
N LYS A 269 -2.00 17.41 1.28
CA LYS A 269 -2.82 17.30 0.07
C LYS A 269 -2.24 18.27 -0.95
N THR A 270 -1.49 17.79 -1.92
CA THR A 270 -1.27 18.57 -3.14
C THR A 270 -2.59 18.50 -3.90
N ALA A 271 -3.45 19.48 -3.67
CA ALA A 271 -4.54 19.76 -4.59
C ALA A 271 -3.90 20.34 -5.86
N ALA A 272 -3.94 19.58 -6.94
CA ALA A 272 -3.79 20.06 -8.30
C ALA A 272 -4.73 19.23 -9.17
#